data_AF-A0A183BIN2-F1
#
_entry.id   AF-A0A183BIN2-F1
#
_cell.length_a   1.000
_cell.length_b   1.000
_cell.length_c   1.000
_cell.angle_alpha   90.00
_cell.angle_beta   90.00
_cell.angle_gamma   90.00
#
_symmetry.space_group_name_H-M   'P 1'
#
loop_
_entity.id
_entity.type
_entity.pdbx_description
1 polymer ?
#
loop_
_entity_poly.entity_id
_entity_poly.type
_entity_poly.pdbx_seq_one_letter_code
_entity_poly.pdbx_strand_id
1 'polypeptide(L)'
;MVLCSGTCPPARFEQIAGQTVAIFEDNVFENGCAEASLRIAQQLAFEKDENGHDDAFAVLTLNTVIEQFRQWRLMLPRVKVVYINDGVYGSFNCILFDHFQPRGHPLFETSHAVEYSAGAETKLLFPTIIWGQTCDGLDQVEAQTEMRKMNVGEWLYYENMGAYTSVAASNFNGFSVPNSFYAISESAWKAIEKLQIA
;
A
#
# COMPACT_ATOMS: atom_id res chain seq x y z
N MET A 1 4.16 -0.01 53.06
CA MET A 1 3.86 -1.46 53.03
C MET A 1 2.35 -1.61 52.85
N VAL A 2 1.88 -1.69 51.60
CA VAL A 2 0.47 -1.98 51.29
C VAL A 2 0.42 -3.46 50.92
N LEU A 3 -0.24 -4.26 51.74
CA LEU A 3 -0.46 -5.68 51.51
C LEU A 3 -1.55 -5.82 50.45
N CYS A 4 -1.16 -6.08 49.20
CA CYS A 4 -2.12 -6.47 48.15
C CYS A 4 -2.47 -7.95 48.36
N SER A 5 -3.75 -8.25 48.55
CA SER A 5 -4.27 -9.55 49.02
C SER A 5 -4.55 -10.55 47.89
N GLY A 6 -3.91 -10.42 46.73
CA GLY A 6 -4.03 -11.36 45.62
C GLY A 6 -2.67 -11.66 45.02
N THR A 7 -2.35 -12.94 44.83
CA THR A 7 -1.19 -13.36 44.06
C THR A 7 -1.39 -12.95 42.61
N CYS A 8 -0.57 -12.02 42.11
CA CYS A 8 -0.52 -11.73 40.68
C CYS A 8 -0.04 -13.00 39.95
N PRO A 9 -0.71 -13.45 38.87
CA PRO A 9 -0.22 -14.53 38.04
C PRO A 9 1.22 -14.25 37.61
N PRO A 10 2.10 -15.28 37.57
CA PRO A 10 3.50 -15.03 37.28
C PRO A 10 3.72 -14.61 35.82
N ALA A 11 4.59 -13.62 35.62
CA ALA A 11 5.02 -13.18 34.31
C ALA A 11 5.90 -14.23 33.62
N ARG A 12 5.71 -14.39 32.31
CA ARG A 12 6.64 -15.11 31.44
C ARG A 12 7.61 -14.11 30.81
N PHE A 13 8.90 -14.44 30.77
CA PHE A 13 9.91 -13.55 30.20
C PHE A 13 10.38 -14.04 28.83
N GLU A 14 10.54 -13.11 27.88
CA GLU A 14 11.11 -13.37 26.56
C GLU A 14 12.19 -12.33 26.21
N GLN A 15 13.12 -12.71 25.33
CA GLN A 15 14.12 -11.81 24.75
C GLN A 15 13.72 -11.41 23.34
N ILE A 16 13.48 -10.12 23.11
CA ILE A 16 13.09 -9.58 21.80
C ILE A 16 13.98 -8.39 21.48
N ALA A 17 14.74 -8.49 20.39
CA ALA A 17 15.64 -7.42 19.91
C ALA A 17 16.60 -6.87 20.98
N GLY A 18 17.11 -7.75 21.86
CA GLY A 18 18.01 -7.37 22.96
C GLY A 18 17.30 -6.71 24.15
N GLN A 19 15.97 -6.72 24.18
CA GLN A 19 15.16 -6.25 25.30
C GLN A 19 14.47 -7.43 25.98
N THR A 20 14.43 -7.40 27.31
CA THR A 20 13.65 -8.35 28.11
C THR A 20 12.19 -7.90 28.14
N VAL A 21 11.28 -8.77 27.73
CA VAL A 21 9.83 -8.51 27.71
C VAL A 21 9.15 -9.42 28.71
N ALA A 22 8.50 -8.83 29.71
CA ALA A 22 7.65 -9.55 30.64
C ALA A 22 6.21 -9.61 30.12
N ILE A 23 5.66 -10.82 30.06
CA ILE A 23 4.37 -11.14 29.47
C ILE A 23 3.46 -11.62 30.60
N PHE A 24 2.37 -10.89 30.81
CA PHE A 24 1.37 -11.16 31.83
C PHE A 24 0.08 -11.67 31.18
N GLU A 25 -0.73 -12.40 31.94
CA GLU A 25 -2.10 -12.75 31.55
C GLU A 25 -2.98 -11.50 31.42
N ASP A 26 -4.00 -11.54 30.56
CA ASP A 26 -4.88 -10.40 30.30
C ASP A 26 -5.60 -9.90 31.57
N ASN A 27 -5.93 -10.81 32.48
CA ASN A 27 -6.57 -10.54 33.78
C ASN A 27 -5.75 -9.57 34.68
N VAL A 28 -4.43 -9.45 34.47
CA VAL A 28 -3.57 -8.52 35.21
C VAL A 28 -3.93 -7.07 34.90
N PHE A 29 -4.50 -6.81 33.72
CA PHE A 29 -4.85 -5.48 33.24
C PHE A 29 -6.32 -5.10 33.48
N GLU A 30 -7.17 -6.02 33.96
CA GLU A 30 -8.64 -5.82 34.08
C GLU A 30 -9.07 -4.87 35.20
N ASN A 31 -8.27 -4.74 36.28
CA ASN A 31 -8.63 -3.94 37.47
C ASN A 31 -8.20 -2.45 37.39
N GLY A 32 -7.86 -1.96 36.20
CA GLY A 32 -7.44 -0.58 35.98
C GLY A 32 -5.94 -0.33 36.08
N CYS A 33 -5.50 0.79 35.48
CA CYS A 33 -4.10 1.04 35.14
C CYS A 33 -3.16 1.12 36.36
N ALA A 34 -3.59 1.74 37.46
CA ALA A 34 -2.74 1.95 38.64
C ALA A 34 -2.44 0.64 39.39
N GLU A 35 -3.44 -0.24 39.52
CA GLU A 35 -3.29 -1.50 40.23
C GLU A 35 -2.50 -2.53 39.40
N ALA A 36 -2.75 -2.58 38.09
CA ALA A 36 -1.96 -3.37 37.14
C ALA A 36 -0.47 -2.95 37.14
N SER A 37 -0.20 -1.64 37.09
CA SER A 37 1.17 -1.10 37.06
C SER A 37 1.97 -1.47 38.31
N LEU A 38 1.35 -1.40 39.49
CA LEU A 38 2.00 -1.77 40.75
C LEU A 38 2.35 -3.26 40.79
N ARG A 39 1.42 -4.13 40.39
CA ARG A 39 1.62 -5.59 40.38
C ARG A 39 2.75 -5.99 39.43
N ILE A 40 2.78 -5.39 38.23
CA ILE A 40 3.85 -5.62 37.24
C ILE A 40 5.20 -5.18 37.80
N ALA A 41 5.28 -3.97 38.38
CA ALA A 41 6.53 -3.44 38.93
C ALA A 41 7.05 -4.29 40.10
N GLN A 42 6.17 -4.76 40.98
CA GLN A 42 6.54 -5.63 42.10
C GLN A 42 7.11 -6.96 41.64
N GLN A 43 6.50 -7.59 40.63
CA GLN A 43 7.00 -8.85 40.11
C GLN A 43 8.34 -8.70 39.39
N LEU A 44 8.51 -7.63 38.61
CA LEU A 44 9.79 -7.33 37.95
C LEU A 44 10.90 -7.07 38.96
N ALA A 45 10.61 -6.36 40.06
CA ALA A 45 11.56 -6.15 41.14
C ALA A 45 11.98 -7.47 41.80
N PHE A 46 11.03 -8.37 42.08
CA PHE A 46 11.32 -9.67 42.69
C PHE A 46 12.23 -10.53 41.81
N GLU A 47 11.93 -10.65 40.51
CA GLU A 47 12.74 -11.41 39.56
C GLU A 47 14.16 -10.84 39.44
N LYS A 48 14.26 -9.52 39.45
CA LYS A 48 15.52 -8.79 39.35
C LYS A 48 16.40 -9.00 40.58
N ASP A 49 15.80 -8.98 41.78
CA ASP A 49 16.47 -9.28 43.05
C ASP A 49 16.95 -10.74 43.09
N GLU A 50 16.14 -11.71 42.64
CA GLU A 50 16.54 -13.13 42.57
C GLU A 50 17.72 -13.36 41.62
N ASN A 51 17.82 -12.57 40.55
CA ASN A 51 18.93 -12.62 39.60
C ASN A 51 20.13 -11.73 39.99
N GLY A 52 20.08 -11.06 41.15
CA GLY A 52 21.18 -10.24 41.67
C GLY A 52 21.43 -8.93 40.93
N HIS A 53 20.42 -8.38 40.24
CA HIS A 53 20.49 -7.10 39.55
C HIS A 53 19.94 -5.98 40.45
N ASP A 54 20.61 -4.82 40.58
CA ASP A 54 20.18 -3.70 41.44
C ASP A 54 19.87 -2.39 40.70
N ASP A 55 20.06 -2.38 39.38
CA ASP A 55 19.92 -1.20 38.53
C ASP A 55 18.48 -0.63 38.50
N ALA A 56 18.33 0.67 38.27
CA ALA A 56 17.00 1.24 38.12
C ALA A 56 16.28 0.69 36.86
N PHE A 57 14.97 0.42 36.96
CA PHE A 57 14.18 -0.05 35.81
C PHE A 57 12.91 0.79 35.61
N ALA A 58 12.39 0.77 34.39
CA ALA A 58 11.14 1.41 34.01
C ALA A 58 10.19 0.36 33.40
N VAL A 59 8.90 0.48 33.72
CA VAL A 59 7.85 -0.36 33.16
C VAL A 59 7.10 0.44 32.10
N LEU A 60 7.12 -0.06 30.86
CA LEU A 60 6.41 0.54 29.73
C LEU A 60 5.41 -0.47 29.18
N THR A 61 4.12 -0.13 29.17
CA THR A 61 3.07 -1.02 28.65
C THR A 61 2.92 -0.82 27.14
N LEU A 62 2.94 -1.93 26.39
CA LEU A 62 2.80 -1.89 24.93
C LEU A 62 1.36 -2.04 24.45
N ASN A 63 0.40 -2.39 25.32
CA ASN A 63 -1.00 -2.64 24.94
C ASN A 63 -1.63 -1.45 24.19
N THR A 64 -1.44 -0.23 24.71
CA THR A 64 -1.96 0.99 24.07
C THR A 64 -1.25 1.29 22.74
N VAL A 65 0.07 1.05 22.66
CA VAL A 65 0.86 1.23 21.44
C VAL A 65 0.42 0.23 20.36
N ILE A 66 0.22 -1.04 20.75
CA ILE A 66 -0.24 -2.11 19.86
C ILE A 66 -1.66 -1.81 19.37
N GLU A 67 -2.56 -1.37 20.24
CA GLU A 67 -3.92 -1.01 19.85
C GLU A 67 -3.91 0.19 18.90
N GLN A 68 -3.16 1.24 19.23
CA GLN A 68 -3.00 2.40 18.36
C GLN A 68 -2.38 2.01 17.01
N PHE A 69 -1.39 1.13 16.99
CA PHE A 69 -0.80 0.60 15.75
C PHE A 69 -1.81 -0.20 14.92
N ARG A 70 -2.65 -1.03 15.56
CA ARG A 70 -3.74 -1.76 14.87
C ARG A 70 -4.75 -0.79 14.27
N GLN A 71 -5.19 0.21 15.03
CA GLN A 71 -6.10 1.24 14.54
C GLN A 71 -5.49 2.04 13.39
N TRP A 72 -4.24 2.46 13.52
CA TRP A 72 -3.51 3.13 12.44
C TRP A 72 -3.46 2.26 11.18
N ARG A 73 -3.10 0.98 11.32
CA ARG A 73 -3.03 0.05 10.18
C ARG A 73 -4.40 -0.20 9.53
N LEU A 74 -5.49 -0.13 10.28
CA LEU A 74 -6.86 -0.21 9.75
C LEU A 74 -7.27 1.09 9.04
N MET A 75 -6.88 2.24 9.58
CA MET A 75 -7.25 3.56 9.07
C MET A 75 -6.34 4.09 7.95
N LEU A 76 -5.15 3.52 7.76
CA LEU A 76 -4.25 3.92 6.68
C LEU A 76 -4.95 3.71 5.32
N PRO A 77 -4.97 4.73 4.44
CA PRO A 77 -5.46 4.55 3.09
C PRO A 77 -4.68 3.42 2.45
N ARG A 78 -5.37 2.35 2.03
CA ARG A 78 -4.74 1.18 1.40
C ARG A 78 -4.39 1.51 -0.05
N VAL A 79 -3.58 2.55 -0.25
CA VAL A 79 -3.12 3.02 -1.55
C VAL A 79 -2.47 1.85 -2.27
N LYS A 80 -2.93 1.57 -3.49
CA LYS A 80 -2.34 0.55 -4.35
C LYS A 80 -1.29 1.18 -5.23
N VAL A 81 -0.20 0.45 -5.45
CA VAL A 81 0.87 0.86 -6.34
C VAL A 81 0.85 -0.11 -7.51
N VAL A 82 0.75 0.43 -8.72
CA VAL A 82 0.76 -0.32 -9.98
C VAL A 82 1.96 0.15 -10.79
N TYR A 83 2.76 -0.79 -11.27
CA TYR A 83 3.84 -0.53 -12.22
C TYR A 83 3.40 -1.05 -13.59
N ILE A 84 3.46 -0.20 -14.60
CA ILE A 84 3.19 -0.55 -15.99
C ILE A 84 4.49 -0.65 -16.79
N ASN A 85 4.41 -1.20 -17.98
CA ASN A 85 5.54 -1.45 -18.88
C ASN A 85 5.80 -0.30 -19.88
N ASP A 86 5.26 0.88 -19.61
CA ASP A 86 5.57 2.13 -20.31
C ASP A 86 5.47 3.31 -19.33
N GLY A 87 6.24 4.37 -19.54
CA GLY A 87 6.48 5.40 -18.53
C GLY A 87 6.81 6.77 -19.11
N VAL A 88 7.20 7.72 -18.26
CA VAL A 88 7.45 9.12 -18.64
C VAL A 88 8.64 9.26 -19.60
N TYR A 89 9.53 8.28 -19.63
CA TYR A 89 10.64 8.22 -20.60
C TYR A 89 10.23 7.59 -21.95
N GLY A 90 9.06 6.94 -22.00
CA GLY A 90 8.47 6.31 -23.17
C GLY A 90 7.27 7.13 -23.67
N SER A 91 6.08 6.53 -23.79
CA SER A 91 4.92 7.21 -24.36
C SER A 91 4.33 8.30 -23.47
N PHE A 92 4.59 8.27 -22.16
CA PHE A 92 4.05 9.23 -21.19
C PHE A 92 4.92 10.48 -21.00
N ASN A 93 5.91 10.70 -21.87
CA ASN A 93 6.71 11.92 -21.87
C ASN A 93 5.86 13.20 -22.07
N CYS A 94 4.67 13.06 -22.66
CA CYS A 94 3.67 14.13 -22.76
C CYS A 94 3.30 14.75 -21.41
N ILE A 95 3.44 14.01 -20.29
CA ILE A 95 3.26 14.55 -18.94
C ILE A 95 4.28 15.64 -18.64
N LEU A 96 5.54 15.43 -19.03
CA LEU A 96 6.65 16.32 -18.75
C LEU A 96 6.74 17.47 -19.76
N PHE A 97 6.57 17.17 -21.05
CA PHE A 97 6.82 18.12 -22.14
C PHE A 97 5.58 18.86 -22.65
N ASP A 98 4.40 18.24 -22.55
CA ASP A 98 3.14 18.79 -23.08
C ASP A 98 2.13 19.09 -21.96
N HIS A 99 2.47 18.78 -20.71
CA HIS A 99 1.60 18.91 -19.53
C HIS A 99 0.26 18.17 -19.68
N PHE A 100 0.19 17.18 -20.57
CA PHE A 100 -0.99 16.34 -20.72
C PHE A 100 -1.18 15.47 -19.48
N GLN A 101 -2.44 15.17 -19.13
CA GLN A 101 -2.78 14.32 -17.98
C GLN A 101 -3.52 13.06 -18.45
N PRO A 102 -2.77 12.00 -18.82
CA PRO A 102 -3.34 10.70 -19.19
C PRO A 102 -4.21 10.15 -18.06
N ARG A 103 -5.32 9.51 -18.43
CA ARG A 103 -6.22 8.81 -17.49
C ARG A 103 -6.34 7.35 -17.89
N GLY A 104 -5.87 6.49 -17.01
CA GLY A 104 -5.83 5.05 -17.22
C GLY A 104 -7.09 4.38 -16.70
N HIS A 105 -7.58 3.41 -17.47
CA HIS A 105 -8.72 2.58 -17.09
C HIS A 105 -8.39 1.10 -17.28
N PRO A 106 -8.85 0.19 -16.40
CA PRO A 106 -8.75 -1.25 -16.66
C PRO A 106 -9.41 -1.58 -18.00
N LEU A 107 -8.67 -2.23 -18.90
CA LEU A 107 -9.17 -2.57 -20.24
C LEU A 107 -10.32 -3.58 -20.18
N PHE A 108 -10.25 -4.51 -19.23
CA PHE A 108 -11.27 -5.54 -19.03
C PHE A 108 -11.95 -5.37 -17.67
N GLU A 109 -13.28 -5.49 -17.69
CA GLU A 109 -14.07 -5.60 -16.47
C GLU A 109 -13.92 -7.00 -15.85
N THR A 110 -13.82 -7.04 -14.53
CA THR A 110 -13.82 -8.28 -13.76
C THR A 110 -14.96 -8.25 -12.76
N SER A 111 -15.76 -9.32 -12.71
CA SER A 111 -16.90 -9.48 -11.79
C SER A 111 -16.51 -9.54 -10.31
N HIS A 112 -15.22 -9.66 -9.99
CA HIS A 112 -14.71 -9.86 -8.62
C HIS A 112 -14.60 -8.58 -7.76
N ALA A 113 -15.02 -7.42 -8.27
CA ALA A 113 -14.84 -6.13 -7.59
C ALA A 113 -16.16 -5.53 -7.08
N VAL A 114 -17.15 -6.34 -6.71
CA VAL A 114 -18.45 -5.88 -6.22
C VAL A 114 -18.58 -6.22 -4.74
N GLU A 115 -18.80 -5.20 -3.90
CA GLU A 115 -19.30 -5.39 -2.54
C GLU A 115 -20.82 -5.22 -2.54
N TYR A 116 -21.51 -6.12 -1.85
CA TYR A 116 -22.95 -6.04 -1.64
C TYR A 116 -23.20 -5.35 -0.29
N SER A 117 -23.52 -4.06 -0.33
CA SER A 117 -23.98 -3.32 0.86
C SER A 117 -25.38 -2.74 0.60
N ALA A 118 -26.31 -3.03 1.51
CA ALA A 118 -27.69 -2.50 1.50
C ALA A 118 -28.49 -2.66 0.19
N GLY A 119 -28.23 -3.70 -0.61
CA GLY A 119 -28.98 -3.98 -1.84
C GLY A 119 -28.54 -3.18 -3.07
N ALA A 120 -27.44 -2.42 -2.98
CA ALA A 120 -26.80 -1.74 -4.11
C ALA A 120 -25.44 -2.37 -4.42
N GLU A 121 -25.20 -2.70 -5.69
CA GLU A 121 -23.88 -3.12 -6.16
C GLU A 121 -22.93 -1.93 -6.13
N THR A 122 -21.93 -1.98 -5.25
CA THR A 122 -20.89 -0.95 -5.18
C THR A 122 -19.57 -1.53 -5.64
N LYS A 123 -18.98 -0.90 -6.67
CA LYS A 123 -17.67 -1.29 -7.19
C LYS A 123 -16.61 -0.87 -6.18
N LEU A 124 -15.84 -1.83 -5.68
CA LEU A 124 -14.75 -1.57 -4.75
C LEU A 124 -13.59 -0.88 -5.48
N LEU A 125 -13.40 0.40 -5.19
CA LEU A 125 -12.29 1.19 -5.70
C LEU A 125 -11.26 1.45 -4.60
N PHE A 126 -9.99 1.46 -5.00
CA PHE A 126 -8.87 1.77 -4.15
C PHE A 126 -8.15 3.01 -4.71
N PRO A 127 -7.76 3.96 -3.85
CA PRO A 127 -6.78 4.97 -4.21
C PRO A 127 -5.54 4.27 -4.75
N THR A 128 -5.08 4.67 -5.93
CA THR A 128 -4.00 4.00 -6.66
C THR A 128 -3.05 5.01 -7.27
N ILE A 129 -1.77 4.66 -7.26
CA ILE A 129 -0.67 5.37 -7.91
C ILE A 129 -0.11 4.47 -9.01
N ILE A 130 0.06 5.03 -10.20
CA ILE A 130 0.61 4.32 -11.36
C ILE A 130 2.00 4.86 -11.69
N TRP A 131 2.94 3.93 -11.80
CA TRP A 131 4.34 4.17 -12.11
C TRP A 131 4.70 3.51 -13.43
N GLY A 132 5.66 4.10 -14.15
CA GLY A 132 6.33 3.46 -15.26
C GLY A 132 7.32 2.39 -14.79
N GLN A 133 8.01 1.78 -15.76
CA GLN A 133 8.87 0.62 -15.53
C GLN A 133 10.27 0.96 -15.02
N THR A 134 10.64 2.23 -14.96
CA THR A 134 11.99 2.63 -14.53
C THR A 134 12.09 2.72 -13.01
N CYS A 135 13.31 2.71 -12.49
CA CYS A 135 13.58 2.92 -11.06
C CYS A 135 13.69 4.41 -10.69
N ASP A 136 13.28 5.32 -11.58
CA ASP A 136 13.32 6.77 -11.32
C ASP A 136 12.07 7.22 -10.56
N GLY A 137 12.25 8.04 -9.53
CA GLY A 137 11.15 8.62 -8.76
C GLY A 137 10.31 9.64 -9.55
N LEU A 138 10.77 10.08 -10.73
CA LEU A 138 10.01 10.90 -11.66
C LEU A 138 9.13 10.09 -12.61
N ASP A 139 9.30 8.76 -12.68
CA ASP A 139 8.54 7.88 -13.58
C ASP A 139 7.15 7.55 -13.03
N GLN A 140 6.43 8.59 -12.68
CA GLN A 140 5.07 8.54 -12.16
C GLN A 140 4.10 8.95 -13.26
N VAL A 141 3.21 8.03 -13.64
CA VAL A 141 2.23 8.23 -14.72
C VAL A 141 0.94 8.85 -14.17
N GLU A 142 0.43 8.32 -13.05
CA GLU A 142 -0.71 8.90 -12.35
C GLU A 142 -0.44 8.94 -10.84
N ALA A 143 -0.35 10.15 -10.28
CA ALA A 143 -0.11 10.35 -8.85
C ALA A 143 -1.32 9.95 -7.97
N GLN A 144 -2.54 10.03 -8.53
CA GLN A 144 -3.76 9.69 -7.83
C GLN A 144 -4.85 9.31 -8.83
N THR A 145 -5.37 8.10 -8.70
CA THR A 145 -6.55 7.60 -9.41
C THR A 145 -7.30 6.59 -8.55
N GLU A 146 -8.56 6.30 -8.88
CA GLU A 146 -9.36 5.29 -8.19
C GLU A 146 -9.64 4.14 -9.14
N MET A 147 -9.22 2.94 -8.77
CA MET A 147 -9.44 1.75 -9.58
C MET A 147 -9.75 0.53 -8.74
N ARG A 148 -10.36 -0.46 -9.37
CA ARG A 148 -10.47 -1.80 -8.76
C ARG A 148 -9.08 -2.35 -8.46
N LYS A 149 -9.03 -3.37 -7.61
CA LYS A 149 -7.79 -4.14 -7.44
C LYS A 149 -7.32 -4.68 -8.79
N MET A 150 -6.08 -4.36 -9.14
CA MET A 150 -5.38 -4.87 -10.33
C MET A 150 -4.45 -6.03 -9.94
N ASN A 151 -4.29 -6.99 -10.83
CA ASN A 151 -3.32 -8.07 -10.73
C ASN A 151 -2.25 -7.94 -11.82
N VAL A 152 -1.08 -8.53 -11.58
CA VAL A 152 -0.01 -8.60 -12.59
C VAL A 152 -0.51 -9.33 -13.83
N GLY A 153 -0.27 -8.75 -14.99
CA GLY A 153 -0.72 -9.26 -16.30
C GLY A 153 -2.07 -8.71 -16.78
N GLU A 154 -2.77 -7.93 -15.96
CA GLU A 154 -3.94 -7.16 -16.42
C GLU A 154 -3.52 -5.90 -17.19
N TRP A 155 -4.41 -5.45 -18.07
CA TRP A 155 -4.14 -4.34 -18.99
C TRP A 155 -4.82 -3.06 -18.53
N LEU A 156 -4.10 -1.94 -18.69
CA LEU A 156 -4.63 -0.58 -18.60
C LEU A 156 -4.71 0.00 -20.01
N TYR A 157 -5.75 0.81 -20.24
CA TYR A 157 -6.00 1.52 -21.47
C TYR A 157 -5.93 3.03 -21.21
N TYR A 158 -5.23 3.73 -22.10
CA TYR A 158 -5.09 5.18 -22.12
C TYR A 158 -5.53 5.71 -23.48
N GLU A 159 -6.54 6.57 -23.48
CA GLU A 159 -7.03 7.24 -24.68
C GLU A 159 -6.27 8.54 -24.96
N ASN A 160 -6.44 9.08 -26.18
CA ASN A 160 -5.86 10.35 -26.61
C ASN A 160 -4.33 10.42 -26.58
N MET A 161 -3.64 9.28 -26.67
CA MET A 161 -2.17 9.15 -26.64
C MET A 161 -1.49 9.31 -28.00
N GLY A 162 -2.06 10.12 -28.91
CA GLY A 162 -1.58 10.24 -30.30
C GLY A 162 -0.60 11.38 -30.58
N ALA A 163 -0.63 12.46 -29.80
CA ALA A 163 0.18 13.66 -30.01
C ALA A 163 1.25 13.78 -28.92
N TYR A 164 2.47 14.13 -29.29
CA TYR A 164 3.59 14.34 -28.37
C TYR A 164 3.86 13.17 -27.41
N THR A 165 3.59 11.95 -27.86
CA THR A 165 3.84 10.70 -27.13
C THR A 165 5.02 9.95 -27.77
N SER A 166 4.77 8.98 -28.64
CA SER A 166 5.79 8.11 -29.23
C SER A 166 6.92 8.86 -29.96
N VAL A 167 6.63 10.04 -30.50
CA VAL A 167 7.59 10.89 -31.24
C VAL A 167 8.75 11.39 -30.38
N ALA A 168 8.56 11.50 -29.07
CA ALA A 168 9.57 11.95 -28.11
C ALA A 168 9.96 10.85 -27.10
N ALA A 169 9.51 9.62 -27.33
CA ALA A 169 9.88 8.47 -26.52
C ALA A 169 11.36 8.12 -26.68
N SER A 170 11.98 7.67 -25.59
CA SER A 170 13.39 7.27 -25.54
C SER A 170 13.52 5.83 -25.08
N ASN A 171 14.68 5.21 -25.34
CA ASN A 171 15.00 3.88 -24.83
C ASN A 171 15.77 3.97 -23.50
N PHE A 172 15.40 4.90 -22.62
CA PHE A 172 16.01 5.01 -21.29
C PHE A 172 15.87 3.68 -20.52
N ASN A 173 16.90 3.31 -19.76
CA ASN A 173 17.05 1.98 -19.14
C ASN A 173 16.96 0.77 -20.11
N GLY A 174 17.07 1.00 -21.42
CA GLY A 174 17.01 -0.05 -22.44
C GLY A 174 15.61 -0.58 -22.74
N PHE A 175 14.55 0.08 -22.24
CA PHE A 175 13.19 -0.30 -22.55
C PHE A 175 12.82 0.09 -23.98
N SER A 176 12.10 -0.78 -24.68
CA SER A 176 11.66 -0.53 -26.06
C SER A 176 10.40 0.33 -26.08
N VAL A 177 10.29 1.21 -27.07
CA VAL A 177 9.06 1.97 -27.34
C VAL A 177 7.97 1.00 -27.83
N PRO A 178 6.69 1.17 -27.43
CA PRO A 178 5.60 0.30 -27.89
C PRO A 178 5.41 0.28 -29.41
N ASN A 179 5.04 -0.87 -29.94
CA ASN A 179 4.67 -1.01 -31.35
C ASN A 179 3.29 -0.37 -31.62
N SER A 180 3.16 0.26 -32.78
CA SER A 180 1.89 0.80 -33.26
C SER A 180 1.18 -0.20 -34.19
N PHE A 181 -0.08 -0.50 -33.91
CA PHE A 181 -0.96 -1.24 -34.81
C PHE A 181 -1.98 -0.28 -35.40
N TYR A 182 -2.10 -0.28 -36.72
CA TYR A 182 -3.03 0.60 -37.44
C TYR A 182 -4.28 -0.16 -37.82
N ALA A 183 -5.45 0.44 -37.58
CA ALA A 183 -6.74 -0.08 -37.97
C ALA A 183 -7.50 1.00 -38.75
N ILE A 184 -8.28 0.57 -39.74
CA ILE A 184 -9.07 1.44 -40.60
C ILE A 184 -10.39 0.74 -40.94
N SER A 185 -11.46 1.52 -41.16
CA SER A 185 -12.73 0.95 -41.63
C SER A 185 -12.64 0.56 -43.11
N GLU A 186 -13.41 -0.46 -43.49
CA GLU A 186 -13.52 -0.92 -44.87
C GLU A 186 -13.89 0.21 -45.85
N SER A 187 -14.78 1.11 -45.44
CA SER A 187 -15.20 2.26 -46.26
C SER A 187 -14.07 3.27 -46.48
N ALA A 188 -13.27 3.54 -45.45
CA ALA A 188 -12.12 4.43 -45.54
C ALA A 188 -10.99 3.80 -46.36
N TRP A 189 -10.75 2.49 -46.22
CA TRP A 189 -9.79 1.76 -47.06
C TRP A 189 -10.15 1.85 -48.55
N LYS A 190 -11.41 1.59 -48.91
CA LYS A 190 -11.91 1.74 -50.29
C LYS A 190 -11.79 3.18 -50.81
N ALA A 191 -11.93 4.17 -49.95
CA ALA A 191 -11.72 5.57 -50.34
C ALA A 191 -10.25 5.83 -50.70
N ILE A 192 -9.30 5.27 -49.93
CA ILE A 192 -7.87 5.37 -50.22
C ILE A 192 -7.52 4.65 -51.53
N GLU A 193 -8.04 3.45 -51.76
CA GLU A 193 -7.78 2.70 -53.01
C GLU A 193 -8.23 3.48 -54.25
N LYS A 194 -9.36 4.19 -54.18
CA LYS A 194 -9.83 5.06 -55.27
C LYS A 194 -8.93 6.27 -55.51
N LEU A 195 -8.27 6.78 -54.46
CA LEU A 195 -7.31 7.88 -54.58
C LEU A 195 -5.97 7.44 -55.19
N GLN A 196 -5.63 6.15 -55.10
CA GLN A 196 -4.40 5.59 -55.67
C GLN A 196 -4.48 5.25 -57.18
N ILE A 197 -5.57 5.63 -57.86
CA ILE A 197 -5.76 5.44 -59.33
C ILE A 197 -5.75 6.80 -60.07
N ALA A 198 -4.86 7.72 -59.69
CA ALA A 198 -4.62 8.97 -60.42
C ALA A 198 -3.13 9.14 -60.74
#